data_AF-A0A9N9P566-F1
#
_entry.id   AF-A0A9N9P566-F1
#
_cell.length_a   1.000
_cell.length_b   1.000
_cell.length_c   1.000
_cell.angle_alpha   90.00
_cell.angle_beta   90.00
_cell.angle_gamma   90.00
#
_symmetry.space_group_name_H-M   'P 1'
#
loop_
_entity.id
_entity.type
_entity.pdbx_description
1 polymer ?
#
loop_
_entity_poly.entity_id
_entity_poly.type
_entity_poly.pdbx_seq_one_letter_code
_entity_poly.pdbx_strand_id
1 'polypeptide(L)'
;IAYKIAKEREGKCISTKYINAQNHLQWECKNEYKWFATLNQIKNKKTWCPNYRQHTIYKRLTLDDAKKLAYTKNGECLSAEYINSKTPMQWKCEKGHQWFARIDSIRNHNTWCLKCNHYSIETAKEIAYNQNRECLSTIYKDNKTLLQWKCNKGHIWIAHLNSIKDLKNWCPYCRGFNKTITDMYKLAQQRNGKCLSEKYN
;
A
#
# COMPACT_ATOMS: atom_id res chain seq x y z
N ILE A 1 1.17 8.03 52.02
CA ILE A 1 0.80 8.44 50.63
C ILE A 1 1.41 7.50 49.59
N ALA A 2 2.74 7.33 49.55
CA ALA A 2 3.42 6.46 48.58
C ALA A 2 2.90 5.00 48.57
N TYR A 3 2.78 4.36 49.74
CA TYR A 3 2.25 2.99 49.87
C TYR A 3 0.81 2.83 49.36
N LYS A 4 -0.04 3.84 49.56
CA LYS A 4 -1.44 3.83 49.10
C LYS A 4 -1.50 3.86 47.57
N ILE A 5 -0.74 4.76 46.95
CA ILE A 5 -0.65 4.88 45.49
C ILE A 5 -0.06 3.61 44.86
N ALA A 6 0.93 2.98 45.52
CA ALA A 6 1.48 1.72 45.04
C ALA A 6 0.44 0.59 45.06
N LYS A 7 -0.33 0.48 46.16
CA LYS A 7 -1.38 -0.52 46.30
C LYS A 7 -2.51 -0.32 45.28
N GLU A 8 -2.94 0.93 45.04
CA GLU A 8 -3.94 1.27 44.02
C GLU A 8 -3.50 0.89 42.59
N ARG A 9 -2.20 0.82 42.33
CA ARG A 9 -1.62 0.48 41.02
C ARG A 9 -1.06 -0.94 40.95
N GLU A 10 -1.54 -1.84 41.82
CA GLU A 10 -1.10 -3.24 41.89
C GLU A 10 0.43 -3.40 42.02
N GLY A 11 1.06 -2.60 42.88
CA GLY A 11 2.49 -2.69 43.17
C GLY A 11 2.85 -2.30 44.60
N LYS A 12 4.15 -2.16 44.88
CA LYS A 12 4.70 -1.88 46.21
C LYS A 12 5.68 -0.70 46.15
N CYS A 13 5.67 0.11 47.21
CA CYS A 13 6.76 1.04 47.49
C CYS A 13 7.72 0.32 48.43
N ILE A 14 8.96 0.10 48.02
CA ILE A 14 9.98 -0.63 48.79
C ILE A 14 10.70 0.29 49.77
N SER A 15 10.84 1.58 49.44
CA SER A 15 11.55 2.53 50.29
C SER A 15 10.84 2.77 51.61
N THR A 16 11.53 2.49 52.71
CA THR A 16 11.05 2.67 54.10
C THR A 16 11.27 4.07 54.65
N LYS A 17 12.18 4.86 54.05
CA LYS A 17 12.46 6.24 54.45
C LYS A 17 11.90 7.22 53.42
N TYR A 18 10.94 8.04 53.84
CA TYR A 18 10.44 9.17 53.07
C TYR A 18 11.03 10.46 53.64
N ILE A 19 11.82 11.18 52.84
CA ILE A 19 12.47 12.43 53.26
C ILE A 19 11.70 13.63 52.68
N ASN A 20 11.43 13.64 51.37
CA ASN A 20 10.64 14.68 50.70
C ASN A 20 10.08 14.18 49.35
N ALA A 21 9.25 14.98 48.69
CA ALA A 21 8.57 14.62 47.44
C ALA A 21 9.48 14.56 46.19
N GLN A 22 10.72 15.04 46.32
CA GLN A 22 11.72 15.07 45.25
C GLN A 22 12.73 13.90 45.36
N ASN A 23 12.79 13.21 46.49
CA ASN A 23 13.62 12.03 46.64
C ASN A 23 13.04 10.83 45.91
N HIS A 24 13.95 10.08 45.28
CA HIS A 24 13.62 8.87 44.55
C HIS A 24 13.27 7.77 45.56
N LEU A 25 12.05 7.26 45.42
CA LEU A 25 11.62 6.05 46.12
C LEU A 25 11.77 4.87 45.16
N GLN A 26 12.01 3.70 45.71
CA GLN A 26 12.04 2.45 44.99
C GLN A 26 10.63 1.86 44.95
N TRP A 27 10.18 1.51 43.75
CA TRP A 27 8.85 0.98 43.47
C TRP A 27 8.98 -0.39 42.81
N GLU A 28 7.97 -1.24 42.99
CA GLU A 28 7.84 -2.57 42.40
C GLU A 28 6.43 -2.70 41.80
N CYS A 29 6.31 -3.20 40.57
CA CYS A 29 4.99 -3.46 39.97
C CYS A 29 4.61 -4.93 40.14
N LYS A 30 3.37 -5.28 39.75
CA LYS A 30 2.87 -6.67 39.68
C LYS A 30 3.80 -7.66 38.96
N ASN A 31 4.56 -7.20 37.97
CA ASN A 31 5.52 -8.03 37.22
C ASN A 31 6.90 -8.07 37.88
N GLU A 32 6.99 -7.75 39.19
CA GLU A 32 8.20 -7.76 40.03
C GLU A 32 9.34 -6.84 39.55
N TYR A 33 9.06 -5.97 38.57
CA TYR A 33 10.04 -5.02 38.08
C TYR A 33 10.22 -3.88 39.08
N LYS A 34 11.47 -3.60 39.42
CA LYS A 34 11.85 -2.56 40.39
C LYS A 34 12.42 -1.35 39.67
N TRP A 35 11.96 -0.15 40.02
CA TRP A 35 12.50 1.10 39.47
C TRP A 35 12.52 2.21 40.52
N PHE A 36 13.35 3.22 40.27
CA PHE A 36 13.40 4.44 41.08
C PHE A 36 12.58 5.54 40.42
N ALA A 37 11.72 6.20 41.20
CA ALA A 37 10.96 7.36 40.77
C ALA A 37 10.57 8.22 41.96
N THR A 38 10.36 9.52 41.75
CA THR A 38 9.87 10.40 42.81
C THR A 38 8.37 10.25 43.01
N LEU A 39 7.88 10.59 44.21
CA LEU A 39 6.44 10.54 44.51
C LEU A 39 5.63 11.46 43.56
N ASN A 40 6.17 12.63 43.22
CA ASN A 40 5.55 13.56 42.27
C ASN A 40 5.47 12.98 40.84
N GLN A 41 6.52 12.28 40.39
CA GLN A 41 6.49 11.62 39.08
C GLN A 41 5.42 10.53 39.04
N ILE A 42 5.27 9.73 40.09
CA ILE A 42 4.25 8.68 40.16
C ILE A 42 2.83 9.26 40.21
N LYS A 43 2.62 10.32 41.00
CA LYS A 43 1.30 10.95 41.17
C LYS A 43 0.83 11.66 39.90
N ASN A 44 1.74 12.36 39.21
CA ASN A 44 1.40 13.24 38.08
C ASN A 44 1.52 12.55 36.71
N LYS A 45 2.29 11.46 36.56
CA LYS A 45 2.37 10.71 35.30
C LYS A 45 1.23 9.71 35.17
N LYS A 46 0.68 9.61 33.94
CA LYS A 46 -0.29 8.57 33.52
C LYS A 46 0.32 7.16 33.37
N THR A 47 1.61 7.02 33.65
CA THR A 47 2.34 5.75 33.54
C THR A 47 2.83 5.30 34.91
N TRP A 48 2.63 4.02 35.21
CA TRP A 48 2.98 3.41 36.49
C TRP A 48 4.34 2.72 36.44
N CYS A 49 4.47 1.66 35.62
CA CYS A 49 5.72 0.92 35.44
C CYS A 49 6.37 1.28 34.09
N PRO A 50 7.65 1.72 34.07
CA PRO A 50 8.38 2.05 32.83
C PRO A 50 8.44 0.89 31.84
N ASN A 51 8.55 -0.34 32.35
CA ASN A 51 8.66 -1.54 31.52
C ASN A 51 7.32 -2.12 31.07
N TYR A 52 6.19 -1.66 31.63
CA TYR A 52 4.88 -2.07 31.13
C TYR A 52 4.64 -1.60 29.68
N ARG A 53 5.23 -0.47 29.27
CA ARG A 53 5.20 0.00 27.87
C ARG A 53 6.27 -0.63 26.98
N GLN A 54 7.19 -1.44 27.51
CA GLN A 54 8.17 -2.18 26.70
C GLN A 54 7.72 -3.62 26.37
N HIS A 55 6.59 -4.07 26.91
CA HIS A 55 5.96 -5.34 26.54
C HIS A 55 4.97 -5.25 25.38
N THR A 56 4.81 -4.09 24.71
CA THR A 56 4.47 -4.15 23.29
C THR A 56 5.70 -4.68 22.58
N ILE A 57 5.73 -6.00 22.42
CA ILE A 57 6.65 -6.73 21.55
C ILE A 57 6.53 -6.07 20.16
N TYR A 58 7.35 -5.07 19.89
CA TYR A 58 7.62 -4.67 18.52
C TYR A 58 8.40 -5.83 17.95
N LYS A 59 7.67 -6.80 17.40
CA LYS A 59 8.22 -7.98 16.75
C LYS A 59 9.29 -7.47 15.78
N ARG A 60 10.55 -7.80 16.07
CA ARG A 60 11.65 -7.45 15.18
C ARG A 60 11.34 -8.12 13.84
N LEU A 61 11.34 -7.31 12.79
CA LEU A 61 11.24 -7.83 11.43
C LEU A 61 12.33 -8.88 11.21
N THR A 62 11.98 -9.93 10.50
CA THR A 62 12.86 -11.02 10.13
C THR A 62 12.99 -11.11 8.61
N LEU A 63 13.94 -11.92 8.14
CA LEU A 63 14.04 -12.25 6.72
C LEU A 63 12.74 -12.90 6.20
N ASP A 64 12.07 -13.71 7.01
CA ASP A 64 10.81 -14.33 6.63
C ASP A 64 9.68 -13.30 6.45
N ASP A 65 9.68 -12.24 7.26
CA ASP A 65 8.73 -11.13 7.06
C ASP A 65 9.01 -10.40 5.72
N ALA A 66 10.29 -10.27 5.33
CA ALA A 66 10.67 -9.73 4.02
C ALA A 66 10.20 -10.63 2.87
N LYS A 67 10.42 -11.95 2.98
CA LYS A 67 9.96 -12.93 1.99
C LYS A 67 8.44 -12.96 1.86
N LYS A 68 7.71 -12.93 2.98
CA LYS A 68 6.24 -12.83 3.00
C LYS A 68 5.76 -11.54 2.35
N LEU A 69 6.41 -10.41 2.65
CA LEU A 69 6.08 -9.12 2.03
C LEU A 69 6.32 -9.14 0.51
N ALA A 70 7.37 -9.80 0.05
CA ALA A 70 7.59 -9.97 -1.38
C ALA A 70 6.51 -10.84 -2.04
N TYR A 71 6.14 -11.94 -1.37
CA TYR A 71 5.10 -12.85 -1.85
C TYR A 71 3.74 -12.17 -2.01
N THR A 72 3.32 -11.32 -1.07
CA THR A 72 2.06 -10.56 -1.19
C THR A 72 2.05 -9.53 -2.32
N LYS A 73 3.23 -9.27 -2.91
CA LYS A 73 3.44 -8.35 -4.04
C LYS A 73 3.74 -9.09 -5.35
N ASN A 74 3.46 -10.40 -5.40
CA ASN A 74 3.81 -11.29 -6.52
C ASN A 74 5.30 -11.19 -6.89
N GLY A 75 6.18 -11.16 -5.90
CA GLY A 75 7.61 -11.17 -6.16
C GLY A 75 8.41 -11.88 -5.09
N GLU A 76 9.72 -11.69 -5.15
CA GLU A 76 10.70 -12.44 -4.38
C GLU A 76 11.65 -11.49 -3.66
N CYS A 77 12.02 -11.84 -2.43
CA CYS A 77 13.14 -11.24 -1.73
C CYS A 77 14.38 -12.09 -2.03
N LEU A 78 15.37 -11.51 -2.70
CA LEU A 78 16.60 -12.20 -3.13
C LEU A 78 17.73 -12.10 -2.09
N SER A 79 17.59 -11.24 -1.07
CA SER A 79 18.58 -11.14 -0.01
C SER A 79 18.64 -12.41 0.84
N ALA A 80 19.86 -12.87 1.15
CA ALA A 80 20.09 -14.01 2.03
C ALA A 80 19.93 -13.67 3.51
N GLU A 81 20.08 -12.40 3.88
CA GLU A 81 20.09 -11.95 5.28
C GLU A 81 19.27 -10.67 5.48
N TYR A 82 18.77 -10.49 6.70
CA TYR A 82 18.12 -9.27 7.17
C TYR A 82 18.94 -8.68 8.31
N ILE A 83 19.49 -7.48 8.10
CA ILE A 83 20.30 -6.78 9.10
C ILE A 83 19.42 -5.86 9.96
N ASN A 84 18.71 -4.92 9.32
CA ASN A 84 17.79 -4.00 9.97
C ASN A 84 16.84 -3.37 8.93
N SER A 85 15.86 -2.58 9.37
CA SER A 85 14.82 -2.06 8.50
C SER A 85 15.31 -1.01 7.48
N LYS A 86 16.48 -0.41 7.74
CA LYS A 86 17.08 0.67 6.94
C LYS A 86 18.12 0.15 5.95
N THR A 87 18.60 -1.08 6.11
CA THR A 87 19.50 -1.72 5.17
C THR A 87 18.72 -2.06 3.89
N PRO A 88 19.18 -1.62 2.70
CA PRO A 88 18.59 -2.03 1.44
C PRO A 88 18.68 -3.55 1.25
N MET A 89 17.58 -4.16 0.85
CA MET A 89 17.49 -5.56 0.47
C MET A 89 17.27 -5.65 -1.04
N GLN A 90 17.61 -6.79 -1.64
CA GLN A 90 17.43 -7.07 -3.05
C GLN A 90 16.05 -7.72 -3.26
N TRP A 91 15.28 -7.15 -4.19
CA TRP A 91 13.92 -7.57 -4.50
C TRP A 91 13.78 -7.89 -5.98
N LYS A 92 12.82 -8.72 -6.32
CA LYS A 92 12.42 -9.06 -7.68
C LYS A 92 10.90 -9.03 -7.78
N CYS A 93 10.34 -8.42 -8.82
CA CYS A 93 8.89 -8.42 -9.05
C CYS A 93 8.49 -9.55 -10.01
N GLU A 94 7.18 -9.74 -10.17
CA GLU A 94 6.57 -10.70 -11.10
C GLU A 94 7.13 -10.61 -12.52
N LYS A 95 7.40 -9.38 -13.00
CA LYS A 95 7.99 -9.11 -14.33
C LYS A 95 9.51 -9.36 -14.40
N GLY A 96 10.12 -9.88 -13.34
CA GLY A 96 11.55 -10.19 -13.29
C GLY A 96 12.49 -9.00 -13.04
N HIS A 97 11.97 -7.78 -12.87
CA HIS A 97 12.82 -6.63 -12.55
C HIS A 97 13.44 -6.78 -11.17
N GLN A 98 14.75 -6.55 -11.06
CA GLN A 98 15.46 -6.56 -9.79
C GLN A 98 15.86 -5.16 -9.36
N TRP A 99 15.78 -4.86 -8.06
CA TRP A 99 16.20 -3.58 -7.50
C TRP A 99 16.55 -3.70 -6.02
N PHE A 100 17.23 -2.67 -5.50
CA PHE A 100 17.50 -2.53 -4.07
C PHE A 100 16.53 -1.55 -3.43
N ALA A 101 15.91 -1.95 -2.32
CA ALA A 101 15.02 -1.09 -1.55
C ALA A 101 14.98 -1.52 -0.08
N ARG A 102 14.64 -0.59 0.80
CA ARG A 102 14.45 -0.88 2.23
C ARG A 102 13.09 -1.54 2.45
N ILE A 103 13.02 -2.48 3.39
CA ILE A 103 11.77 -3.15 3.75
C ILE A 103 10.75 -2.16 4.35
N ASP A 104 11.20 -1.16 5.12
CA ASP A 104 10.33 -0.14 5.69
C ASP A 104 9.66 0.72 4.62
N SER A 105 10.37 0.98 3.52
CA SER A 105 9.88 1.76 2.40
C SER A 105 8.78 1.01 1.67
N ILE A 106 8.99 -0.28 1.42
CA ILE A 106 7.99 -1.14 0.77
C ILE A 106 6.77 -1.32 1.67
N ARG A 107 6.97 -1.58 2.96
CA ARG A 107 5.90 -1.84 3.92
C ARG A 107 5.07 -0.60 4.24
N ASN A 108 5.72 0.53 4.51
CA ASN A 108 5.05 1.73 5.03
C ASN A 108 4.61 2.70 3.93
N HIS A 109 5.34 2.75 2.80
CA HIS A 109 5.05 3.67 1.70
C HIS A 109 4.50 2.97 0.45
N ASN A 110 4.24 1.67 0.54
CA ASN A 110 3.67 0.86 -0.54
C ASN A 110 4.48 0.92 -1.85
N THR A 111 5.77 1.27 -1.77
CA THR A 111 6.67 1.28 -2.92
C THR A 111 7.04 -0.16 -3.27
N TRP A 112 7.12 -0.49 -4.55
CA TRP A 112 7.50 -1.84 -4.98
C TRP A 112 8.54 -1.76 -6.08
N CYS A 113 8.16 -2.05 -7.33
CA CYS A 113 9.07 -1.98 -8.46
C CYS A 113 8.88 -0.66 -9.22
N LEU A 114 9.91 0.18 -9.26
CA LEU A 114 9.89 1.43 -10.03
C LEU A 114 9.64 1.19 -11.51
N LYS A 115 10.24 0.14 -12.10
CA LYS A 115 10.01 -0.22 -13.51
C LYS A 115 8.58 -0.69 -13.78
N CYS A 116 7.91 -1.33 -12.82
CA CYS A 116 6.49 -1.66 -12.95
C CYS A 116 5.58 -0.46 -12.72
N ASN A 117 6.07 0.57 -12.01
CA ASN A 117 5.34 1.80 -11.73
C ASN A 117 5.51 2.86 -12.83
N HIS A 118 6.63 2.82 -13.54
CA HIS A 118 6.86 3.61 -14.76
C HIS A 118 6.36 2.86 -15.98
N TYR A 119 5.22 3.28 -16.50
CA TYR A 119 4.73 2.78 -17.77
C TYR A 119 5.46 3.48 -18.92
N SER A 120 5.80 2.72 -19.96
CA SER A 120 6.24 3.25 -21.23
C SER A 120 5.18 2.97 -22.30
N ILE A 121 5.41 3.45 -23.52
CA ILE A 121 4.53 3.13 -24.64
C ILE A 121 4.53 1.62 -24.94
N GLU A 122 5.66 0.94 -24.75
CA GLU A 122 5.77 -0.51 -24.89
C GLU A 122 4.87 -1.22 -23.88
N THR A 123 4.81 -0.73 -22.63
CA THR A 123 3.91 -1.29 -21.63
C THR A 123 2.44 -1.11 -22.02
N ALA A 124 2.07 0.04 -22.61
CA ALA A 124 0.71 0.26 -23.10
C ALA A 124 0.35 -0.70 -24.25
N LYS A 125 1.30 -0.95 -25.16
CA LYS A 125 1.15 -1.91 -26.27
C LYS A 125 1.03 -3.35 -25.77
N GLU A 126 1.86 -3.76 -24.81
CA GLU A 126 1.80 -5.08 -24.17
C GLU A 126 0.43 -5.30 -23.49
N ILE A 127 -0.08 -4.32 -22.75
CA ILE A 127 -1.39 -4.38 -22.08
C ILE A 127 -2.53 -4.54 -23.11
N ALA A 128 -2.45 -3.82 -24.24
CA ALA A 128 -3.41 -3.96 -25.33
C ALA A 128 -3.36 -5.36 -25.95
N TYR A 129 -2.16 -5.83 -26.28
CA TYR A 129 -1.93 -7.13 -26.93
C TYR A 129 -2.50 -8.27 -26.09
N ASN A 130 -2.22 -8.28 -24.78
CA ASN A 130 -2.73 -9.30 -23.85
C ASN A 130 -4.26 -9.34 -23.75
N GLN A 131 -4.96 -8.33 -24.26
CA GLN A 131 -6.42 -8.23 -24.25
C GLN A 131 -7.03 -8.33 -25.66
N ASN A 132 -6.25 -8.81 -26.64
CA ASN A 132 -6.61 -8.86 -28.06
C ASN A 132 -7.04 -7.49 -28.62
N ARG A 133 -6.28 -6.46 -28.26
CA ARG A 133 -6.51 -5.05 -28.61
C ARG A 133 -5.19 -4.41 -29.03
N GLU A 134 -5.27 -3.20 -29.57
CA GLU A 134 -4.11 -2.49 -30.07
C GLU A 134 -4.01 -1.10 -29.41
N CYS A 135 -2.78 -0.70 -29.06
CA CYS A 135 -2.44 0.68 -28.74
C CYS A 135 -1.78 1.28 -30.00
N LEU A 136 -2.44 2.28 -30.60
CA LEU A 136 -2.02 2.90 -31.86
C LEU A 136 -1.03 4.05 -31.65
N SER A 137 -0.94 4.56 -30.42
CA SER A 137 0.00 5.64 -30.09
C SER A 137 1.46 5.17 -30.11
N THR A 138 2.34 6.10 -30.45
CA THR A 138 3.80 5.89 -30.49
C THR A 138 4.54 6.56 -29.34
N ILE A 139 3.89 7.49 -28.62
CA ILE A 139 4.48 8.28 -27.54
C ILE A 139 3.62 8.18 -26.29
N TYR A 140 4.26 7.93 -25.14
CA TYR A 140 3.66 8.02 -23.82
C TYR A 140 4.63 8.75 -22.88
N LYS A 141 4.29 9.98 -22.47
CA LYS A 141 5.18 10.80 -21.61
C LYS A 141 4.89 10.56 -20.13
N ASP A 142 3.60 10.50 -19.78
CA ASP A 142 3.12 10.42 -18.40
C ASP A 142 1.68 9.88 -18.35
N ASN A 143 1.13 9.75 -17.14
CA ASN A 143 -0.25 9.29 -16.92
C ASN A 143 -1.32 10.25 -17.45
N LYS A 144 -0.98 11.51 -17.75
CA LYS A 144 -1.85 12.50 -18.36
C LYS A 144 -1.86 12.40 -19.89
N THR A 145 -0.90 11.68 -20.47
CA THR A 145 -0.85 11.43 -21.90
C THR A 145 -2.04 10.56 -22.32
N LEU A 146 -2.86 11.10 -23.24
CA LEU A 146 -3.93 10.35 -23.86
C LEU A 146 -3.37 9.44 -24.94
N LEU A 147 -3.80 8.17 -24.93
CA LEU A 147 -3.40 7.18 -25.91
C LEU A 147 -4.59 6.80 -26.80
N GLN A 148 -4.30 6.49 -28.05
CA GLN A 148 -5.27 6.00 -29.02
C GLN A 148 -5.28 4.47 -28.99
N TRP A 149 -6.47 3.91 -28.88
CA TRP A 149 -6.69 2.48 -28.70
C TRP A 149 -7.64 1.95 -29.78
N LYS A 150 -7.49 0.67 -30.10
CA LYS A 150 -8.37 -0.04 -31.03
C LYS A 150 -8.77 -1.39 -30.46
N CYS A 151 -10.06 -1.72 -30.52
CA CYS A 151 -10.57 -3.01 -30.05
C CYS A 151 -10.66 -4.03 -31.19
N ASN A 152 -10.90 -5.29 -30.84
CA ASN A 152 -11.09 -6.39 -31.80
C ASN A 152 -12.26 -6.18 -32.77
N LYS A 153 -13.26 -5.34 -32.42
CA LYS A 153 -14.35 -4.95 -33.34
C LYS A 153 -13.99 -3.77 -34.25
N GLY A 154 -12.76 -3.27 -34.19
CA GLY A 154 -12.27 -2.16 -35.02
C GLY A 154 -12.62 -0.76 -34.51
N HIS A 155 -13.32 -0.62 -33.38
CA HIS A 155 -13.58 0.71 -32.81
C HIS A 155 -12.29 1.37 -32.34
N ILE A 156 -12.14 2.65 -32.64
CA ILE A 156 -11.00 3.47 -32.22
C ILE A 156 -11.48 4.52 -31.21
N TRP A 157 -10.77 4.70 -30.10
CA TRP A 157 -11.06 5.75 -29.12
C TRP A 157 -9.79 6.24 -28.43
N ILE A 158 -9.92 7.36 -27.72
CA ILE A 158 -8.83 7.99 -26.98
C ILE A 158 -9.10 7.80 -25.48
N ALA A 159 -8.10 7.35 -24.72
CA ALA A 159 -8.19 7.19 -23.27
C ALA A 159 -6.80 7.18 -22.61
N HIS A 160 -6.75 7.52 -21.32
CA HIS A 160 -5.56 7.37 -20.49
C HIS A 160 -5.26 5.89 -20.21
N LEU A 161 -3.98 5.57 -20.02
CA LEU A 161 -3.52 4.20 -19.70
C LEU A 161 -4.13 3.65 -18.40
N ASN A 162 -4.28 4.47 -17.36
CA ASN A 162 -4.90 4.06 -16.08
C ASN A 162 -6.39 3.67 -16.23
N SER A 163 -7.13 4.35 -17.10
CA SER A 163 -8.53 3.99 -17.41
C SER A 163 -8.62 2.59 -18.02
N ILE A 164 -7.63 2.23 -18.84
CA ILE A 164 -7.54 0.91 -19.46
C ILE A 164 -7.07 -0.15 -18.46
N LYS A 165 -5.94 0.10 -17.78
CA LYS A 165 -5.29 -0.86 -16.89
C LYS A 165 -6.07 -1.10 -15.60
N ASP A 166 -6.47 -0.02 -14.93
CA ASP A 166 -6.98 -0.08 -13.56
C ASP A 166 -8.50 -0.18 -13.55
N LEU A 167 -9.18 0.65 -14.36
CA LEU A 167 -10.65 0.66 -14.45
C LEU A 167 -11.20 -0.38 -15.45
N LYS A 168 -10.32 -1.04 -16.23
CA LYS A 168 -10.69 -2.00 -17.28
C LYS A 168 -11.64 -1.41 -18.33
N ASN A 169 -11.65 -0.08 -18.50
CA ASN A 169 -12.57 0.69 -19.36
C ASN A 169 -12.16 0.64 -20.82
N TRP A 170 -12.34 -0.54 -21.38
CA TRP A 170 -11.63 -0.98 -22.55
C TRP A 170 -12.23 -0.59 -23.90
N CYS A 171 -13.51 -0.28 -24.04
CA CYS A 171 -14.07 0.24 -25.30
C CYS A 171 -15.47 0.82 -25.02
N PRO A 172 -15.69 2.13 -25.21
CA PRO A 172 -16.97 2.76 -24.91
C PRO A 172 -18.08 2.29 -25.87
N TYR A 173 -17.74 1.98 -27.12
CA TYR A 173 -18.66 1.46 -28.12
C TYR A 173 -19.13 0.03 -27.79
N CYS A 174 -18.20 -0.88 -27.48
CA CYS A 174 -18.56 -2.26 -27.13
C CYS A 174 -19.39 -2.36 -25.85
N ARG A 175 -19.24 -1.41 -24.92
CA ARG A 175 -20.04 -1.31 -23.70
C ARG A 175 -21.38 -0.60 -23.91
N GLY A 176 -21.61 0.02 -25.07
CA GLY A 176 -22.83 0.73 -25.40
C GLY A 176 -22.94 2.16 -24.83
N PHE A 177 -21.85 2.71 -24.26
CA PHE A 177 -21.78 4.13 -23.84
C PHE A 177 -21.77 5.06 -25.04
N ASN A 178 -21.05 4.67 -26.10
CA ASN A 178 -21.09 5.36 -27.38
C ASN A 178 -21.86 4.50 -28.37
N LYS A 179 -22.83 5.09 -29.06
CA LYS A 179 -23.52 4.42 -30.16
C LYS A 179 -22.75 4.62 -31.45
N THR A 180 -22.77 3.60 -32.28
CA THR A 180 -22.23 3.63 -33.65
C THR A 180 -23.36 3.83 -34.65
N ILE A 181 -23.02 4.18 -35.90
CA ILE A 181 -24.04 4.22 -36.96
C ILE A 181 -24.67 2.84 -37.20
N THR A 182 -23.92 1.76 -37.03
CA THR A 182 -24.45 0.40 -37.07
C THR A 182 -25.44 0.12 -35.95
N ASP A 183 -25.27 0.71 -34.77
CA ASP A 183 -26.29 0.65 -33.71
C ASP A 183 -27.56 1.39 -34.10
N MET A 184 -27.45 2.53 -34.79
CA MET A 184 -28.61 3.27 -35.32
C MET A 184 -29.35 2.48 -36.40
N TYR A 185 -28.63 1.81 -37.30
CA TYR A 185 -29.23 0.92 -38.30
C TYR A 185 -30.03 -0.21 -37.65
N LYS A 186 -29.47 -0.88 -36.63
CA LYS A 186 -30.17 -1.92 -35.88
C LYS A 186 -31.40 -1.38 -35.15
N LEU A 187 -31.28 -0.22 -34.53
CA LEU A 187 -32.37 0.42 -33.80
C LEU A 187 -33.54 0.81 -34.72
N ALA A 188 -33.23 1.31 -35.92
CA ALA A 188 -34.24 1.61 -36.92
C ALA A 188 -34.96 0.34 -37.38
N GLN A 189 -34.21 -0.73 -37.68
CA GLN A 189 -34.79 -2.00 -38.11
C GLN A 189 -35.69 -2.63 -37.05
N GLN A 190 -35.32 -2.54 -35.77
CA GLN A 190 -36.16 -2.97 -34.64
C GLN A 190 -37.50 -2.22 -34.53
N ARG A 191 -37.61 -1.03 -35.13
CA ARG A 191 -38.82 -0.21 -35.14
C ARG A 191 -39.52 -0.20 -36.50
N ASN A 192 -39.27 -1.21 -37.34
CA ASN A 192 -39.77 -1.29 -38.72
C ASN A 192 -39.40 -0.06 -39.59
N GLY A 193 -38.33 0.65 -39.24
CA GLY A 193 -37.81 1.78 -39.98
C GLY A 193 -36.45 1.48 -40.64
N LYS A 194 -35.97 2.40 -41.47
CA LYS A 194 -34.64 2.36 -42.08
C LYS A 194 -33.91 3.66 -41.73
N CYS A 195 -32.75 3.56 -41.10
CA CYS A 195 -31.88 4.72 -40.91
C CYS A 195 -31.11 4.96 -42.21
N LEU A 196 -31.20 6.20 -42.73
CA LEU A 196 -30.61 6.62 -44.00
C LEU A 196 -29.30 7.41 -43.79
N SER A 197 -28.96 7.73 -42.55
CA SER A 197 -27.75 8.48 -42.21
C SER A 197 -26.53 7.59 -42.39
N GLU A 198 -25.50 8.09 -43.07
CA GLU A 198 -24.25 7.34 -43.27
C GLU A 198 -23.27 7.45 -42.09
N LYS A 199 -23.48 8.43 -41.20
CA LYS A 199 -22.63 8.72 -40.04
C LYS A 199 -23.47 9.08 -38.82
N TYR A 200 -22.97 8.73 -37.64
CA TYR A 200 -23.53 9.07 -36.34
C TYR A 200 -22.52 9.99 -35.64
N ASN A 201 -22.79 11.30 -35.64
CA ASN A 201 -21.93 12.32 -35.06
C ASN A 201 -22.40 12.67 -33.64
#